data_AF-A0A3M7TPI7-F1
#
_entry.id   AF-A0A3M7TPI7-F1
#
_cell.length_a   1.000
_cell.length_b   1.000
_cell.length_c   1.000
_cell.angle_alpha   90.00
_cell.angle_beta   90.00
_cell.angle_gamma   90.00
#
_symmetry.space_group_name_H-M   'P 1'
#
loop_
_entity.id
_entity.type
_entity.pdbx_description
1 polymer ?
#
loop_
_entity_poly.entity_id
_entity_poly.type
_entity_poly.pdbx_seq_one_letter_code
_entity_poly.pdbx_strand_id
1 'polypeptide(L)'
;MKVAAGLIGWLFFLTACGAVEKTEGQADMEGTLLGSMGANTFLLFVEDNISGTVLEFSDELVGDSYEAEIYRIFLDQDTKLIYEETGEELSAELSGMGFNTISFLASSTERIKINVRGDFEPEVTTGRDQNVLLYPAFIPIHEADEIIFPRQDLGTILDRYDLSRYHSDKTVAVLSFLDEVFSYDSMFDGDQLYEYSAEDQHVILGHYYNDEVGFFDHFIDEYPAYYVVREDGVVFDTNNLQDVTNYLENELGFEVNEDMYHDGMIEDDGGSDE
;
A
#
# COMPACT_ATOMS: atom_id res chain seq x y z
N MET A 1 0.62 66.22 -27.60
CA MET A 1 0.95 64.89 -27.04
C MET A 1 -0.35 64.24 -26.62
N LYS A 2 -0.88 63.32 -27.43
CA LYS A 2 -0.72 61.85 -27.35
C LYS A 2 -1.46 61.22 -26.15
N VAL A 3 -2.70 60.83 -26.47
CA VAL A 3 -3.59 59.71 -26.04
C VAL A 3 -3.02 58.61 -25.14
N ALA A 4 -3.83 58.16 -24.16
CA ALA A 4 -4.27 56.76 -23.87
C ALA A 4 -4.50 56.62 -22.34
N ALA A 5 -5.72 56.68 -21.77
CA ALA A 5 -6.83 55.71 -21.87
C ALA A 5 -6.34 54.26 -21.93
N GLY A 6 -5.86 53.73 -20.80
CA GLY A 6 -5.59 52.31 -20.59
C GLY A 6 -6.58 51.74 -19.58
N LEU A 7 -7.80 51.49 -20.05
CA LEU A 7 -8.89 50.83 -19.32
C LEU A 7 -9.39 49.72 -20.25
N ILE A 8 -8.64 48.62 -20.35
CA ILE A 8 -9.00 47.34 -20.99
C ILE A 8 -7.96 46.33 -20.49
N GLY A 9 -8.43 45.23 -19.91
CA GLY A 9 -7.59 44.12 -19.45
C GLY A 9 -7.93 43.56 -18.07
N TRP A 10 -9.12 43.83 -17.55
CA TRP A 10 -9.67 43.23 -16.33
C TRP A 10 -10.99 42.49 -16.62
N LEU A 11 -10.99 41.68 -17.67
CA LEU A 11 -12.06 40.74 -18.01
C LEU A 11 -11.44 39.56 -18.76
N PHE A 12 -11.89 38.36 -18.39
CA PHE A 12 -11.54 37.03 -18.91
C PHE A 12 -10.48 36.19 -18.17
N PHE A 13 -10.44 36.26 -16.83
CA PHE A 13 -10.25 35.04 -16.03
C PHE A 13 -11.62 34.52 -15.56
N LEU A 14 -12.54 34.38 -16.51
CA LEU A 14 -13.54 33.32 -16.41
C LEU A 14 -12.79 32.08 -16.85
N THR A 15 -12.08 31.45 -15.91
CA THR A 15 -11.66 30.06 -16.04
C THR A 15 -12.93 29.31 -16.42
N ALA A 16 -13.02 28.98 -17.69
CA ALA A 16 -14.01 28.06 -18.19
C ALA A 16 -13.94 26.84 -17.26
N CYS A 17 -15.08 26.47 -16.66
CA CYS A 17 -15.40 25.07 -16.37
C CYS A 17 -15.28 24.32 -17.70
N GLY A 18 -14.05 24.10 -18.14
CA GLY A 18 -13.74 23.16 -19.18
C GLY A 18 -13.95 21.82 -18.51
N ALA A 19 -15.11 21.23 -18.75
CA ALA A 19 -15.16 19.80 -18.91
C ALA A 19 -14.08 19.49 -19.94
N VAL A 20 -12.89 19.16 -19.45
CA VAL A 20 -11.82 18.62 -20.26
C VAL A 20 -12.42 17.33 -20.78
N GLU A 21 -12.83 17.32 -22.05
CA GLU A 21 -13.17 16.09 -22.73
C GLU A 21 -11.97 15.17 -22.51
N LYS A 22 -12.16 14.11 -21.70
CA LYS A 22 -11.14 13.09 -21.47
C LYS A 22 -10.63 12.69 -22.84
N THR A 23 -9.34 12.89 -23.07
CA THR A 23 -8.73 12.38 -24.30
C THR A 23 -8.88 10.88 -24.23
N GLU A 24 -9.43 10.26 -25.27
CA GLU A 24 -9.69 8.82 -25.33
C GLU A 24 -8.42 8.06 -24.90
N GLY A 25 -8.49 7.33 -23.77
CA GLY A 25 -7.35 6.61 -23.17
C GLY A 25 -6.64 7.30 -22.00
N GLN A 26 -7.09 8.47 -21.53
CA GLN A 26 -6.60 9.07 -20.28
C GLN A 26 -7.38 8.50 -19.09
N ALA A 27 -6.66 8.01 -18.09
CA ALA A 27 -7.25 7.55 -16.84
C ALA A 27 -7.92 8.68 -16.07
N ASP A 28 -8.90 8.34 -15.23
CA ASP A 28 -9.65 9.32 -14.44
C ASP A 28 -8.73 9.99 -13.42
N MET A 29 -7.92 9.19 -12.75
CA MET A 29 -6.90 9.67 -11.82
C MET A 29 -5.66 8.78 -11.86
N GLU A 30 -4.53 9.35 -11.43
CA GLU A 30 -3.25 8.65 -11.30
C GLU A 30 -2.59 9.06 -9.99
N GLY A 31 -2.19 8.09 -9.18
CA GLY A 31 -1.67 8.36 -7.84
C GLY A 31 -0.95 7.16 -7.21
N THR A 32 -0.44 7.37 -6.01
CA THR A 32 0.30 6.39 -5.22
C THR A 32 -0.64 5.71 -4.24
N LEU A 33 -0.64 4.37 -4.21
CA LEU A 33 -1.49 3.60 -3.30
C LEU A 33 -0.83 3.51 -1.94
N LEU A 34 -1.43 4.16 -0.94
CA LEU A 34 -0.83 4.26 0.39
C LEU A 34 -1.09 3.04 1.29
N GLY A 35 -2.19 2.33 1.03
CA GLY A 35 -2.55 1.14 1.79
C GLY A 35 -4.05 0.87 1.82
N SER A 36 -4.41 -0.31 2.34
CA SER A 36 -5.79 -0.73 2.57
C SER A 36 -6.33 -0.04 3.84
N MET A 37 -7.56 0.47 3.78
CA MET A 37 -8.32 0.94 4.94
C MET A 37 -9.40 -0.07 5.38
N GLY A 38 -9.32 -1.29 4.87
CA GLY A 38 -10.31 -2.33 5.09
C GLY A 38 -11.52 -2.24 4.18
N ALA A 39 -12.38 -3.27 4.22
CA ALA A 39 -13.61 -3.38 3.43
C ALA A 39 -13.41 -3.07 1.93
N ASN A 40 -12.37 -3.66 1.33
CA ASN A 40 -12.01 -3.50 -0.08
C ASN A 40 -11.83 -2.04 -0.51
N THR A 41 -11.35 -1.19 0.39
CA THR A 41 -11.07 0.22 0.12
C THR A 41 -9.60 0.50 0.34
N PHE A 42 -8.95 1.22 -0.59
CA PHE A 42 -7.61 1.75 -0.38
C PHE A 42 -7.55 3.26 -0.53
N LEU A 43 -6.46 3.85 -0.05
CA LEU A 43 -6.16 5.26 -0.23
C LEU A 43 -5.25 5.47 -1.44
N LEU A 44 -5.70 6.33 -2.36
CA LEU A 44 -4.92 6.80 -3.49
C LEU A 44 -4.54 8.26 -3.27
N PHE A 45 -3.26 8.52 -3.11
CA PHE A 45 -2.70 9.88 -3.02
C PHE A 45 -2.30 10.37 -4.41
N VAL A 46 -2.90 11.46 -4.88
CA VAL A 46 -2.57 12.03 -6.20
C VAL A 46 -1.44 13.04 -6.07
N GLU A 47 -1.68 14.08 -5.28
CA GLU A 47 -0.71 15.12 -4.94
C GLU A 47 -1.14 15.93 -3.71
N ASP A 48 -0.19 16.64 -3.10
CA ASP A 48 -0.45 17.76 -2.21
C ASP A 48 0.45 18.97 -2.50
N ASN A 49 0.17 20.10 -1.87
CA ASN A 49 0.92 21.33 -2.10
C ASN A 49 2.24 21.45 -1.31
N ILE A 50 2.61 20.42 -0.53
CA ILE A 50 3.83 20.39 0.30
C ILE A 50 4.88 19.47 -0.33
N SER A 51 4.54 18.20 -0.51
CA SER A 51 5.40 17.14 -1.02
C SER A 51 5.12 16.81 -2.50
N GLY A 52 4.10 17.43 -3.10
CA GLY A 52 3.77 17.21 -4.51
C GLY A 52 3.20 15.82 -4.72
N THR A 53 3.71 15.09 -5.71
CA THR A 53 3.21 13.76 -6.09
C THR A 53 3.80 12.61 -5.29
N VAL A 54 4.76 12.90 -4.40
CA VAL A 54 5.40 11.90 -3.52
C VAL A 54 4.89 12.17 -2.12
N LEU A 55 4.25 11.18 -1.48
CA LEU A 55 3.77 11.38 -0.12
C LEU A 55 4.95 11.43 0.85
N GLU A 56 5.06 12.54 1.58
CA GLU A 56 5.91 12.63 2.76
C GLU A 56 5.03 12.65 4.01
N PHE A 57 5.16 11.64 4.86
CA PHE A 57 4.50 11.65 6.16
C PHE A 57 5.15 12.73 7.03
N SER A 58 4.37 13.77 7.35
CA SER A 58 4.77 14.79 8.31
C SER A 58 3.81 14.77 9.50
N ASP A 59 4.38 14.64 10.69
CA ASP A 59 3.66 14.77 11.97
C ASP A 59 3.35 16.24 12.31
N GLU A 60 3.81 17.19 11.48
CA GLU A 60 3.60 18.62 11.71
C GLU A 60 2.18 19.07 11.32
N LEU A 61 1.66 20.07 12.04
CA LEU A 61 0.46 20.79 11.63
C LEU A 61 0.73 21.44 10.26
N VAL A 62 0.07 20.93 9.22
CA VAL A 62 0.21 21.40 7.83
C VAL A 62 -0.35 22.82 7.60
N GLY A 63 -1.13 23.33 8.57
CA GLY A 63 -1.61 24.71 8.61
C GLY A 63 -2.71 25.01 7.58
N ASP A 64 -3.37 26.17 7.73
CA ASP A 64 -4.60 26.52 6.99
C ASP A 64 -4.48 26.53 5.46
N SER A 65 -3.26 26.52 4.92
CA SER A 65 -3.00 26.49 3.48
C SER A 65 -2.84 25.08 2.91
N TYR A 66 -3.04 24.01 3.69
CA TYR A 66 -2.90 22.65 3.19
C TYR A 66 -3.95 22.33 2.13
N GLU A 67 -3.49 21.84 0.98
CA GLU A 67 -4.30 21.40 -0.14
C GLU A 67 -3.82 20.02 -0.61
N ALA A 68 -4.72 19.06 -0.72
CA ALA A 68 -4.40 17.69 -1.14
C ALA A 68 -5.50 17.07 -1.98
N GLU A 69 -5.11 16.36 -3.03
CA GLU A 69 -5.97 15.49 -3.83
C GLU A 69 -5.71 14.03 -3.41
N ILE A 70 -6.71 13.44 -2.77
CA ILE A 70 -6.67 12.08 -2.23
C ILE A 70 -8.04 11.44 -2.34
N TYR A 71 -8.07 10.13 -2.62
CA TYR A 71 -9.31 9.38 -2.81
C TYR A 71 -9.31 8.08 -2.02
N ARG A 72 -10.51 7.67 -1.60
CA ARG A 72 -10.81 6.30 -1.19
C ARG A 72 -11.33 5.56 -2.41
N ILE A 73 -10.63 4.52 -2.83
CA ILE A 73 -11.03 3.72 -3.98
C ILE A 73 -11.63 2.43 -3.45
N PHE A 74 -12.91 2.22 -3.73
CA PHE A 74 -13.64 1.01 -3.40
C PHE A 74 -13.56 0.01 -4.56
N LEU A 75 -13.39 -1.26 -4.19
CA LEU A 75 -13.24 -2.38 -5.11
C LEU A 75 -14.28 -3.43 -4.79
N ASP A 76 -14.79 -4.03 -5.84
CA ASP A 76 -15.66 -5.19 -5.77
C ASP A 76 -15.29 -6.21 -6.85
N GLN A 77 -16.06 -7.28 -6.91
CA GLN A 77 -15.90 -8.38 -7.86
C GLN A 77 -15.93 -7.96 -9.35
N ASP A 78 -16.48 -6.79 -9.67
CA ASP A 78 -16.58 -6.30 -11.04
C ASP A 78 -15.40 -5.37 -11.40
N THR A 79 -14.49 -5.11 -10.45
CA THR A 79 -13.31 -4.25 -10.66
C THR A 79 -12.25 -5.01 -11.44
N LYS A 80 -11.75 -4.44 -12.54
CA LYS A 80 -10.69 -5.06 -13.34
C LYS A 80 -9.31 -4.62 -12.88
N LEU A 81 -8.40 -5.57 -12.79
CA LEU A 81 -6.98 -5.32 -12.55
C LEU A 81 -6.24 -5.52 -13.87
N ILE A 82 -5.53 -4.50 -14.38
CA ILE A 82 -4.92 -4.49 -15.70
C ILE A 82 -3.42 -4.17 -15.58
N TYR A 83 -2.58 -5.01 -16.17
CA TYR A 83 -1.16 -4.71 -16.30
C TYR A 83 -0.95 -3.56 -17.29
N GLU A 84 -0.28 -2.49 -16.86
CA GLU A 84 -0.05 -1.31 -17.69
C GLU A 84 0.74 -1.64 -18.97
N GLU A 85 1.73 -2.52 -18.86
CA GLU A 85 2.67 -2.81 -19.95
C GLU A 85 2.03 -3.62 -21.07
N THR A 86 1.11 -4.53 -20.75
CA THR A 86 0.52 -5.47 -21.70
C THR A 86 -0.94 -5.15 -22.04
N GLY A 87 -1.63 -4.43 -21.16
CA GLY A 87 -3.08 -4.25 -21.22
C GLY A 87 -3.86 -5.55 -20.92
N GLU A 88 -3.19 -6.59 -20.45
CA GLU A 88 -3.84 -7.84 -20.08
C GLU A 88 -4.52 -7.69 -18.73
N GLU A 89 -5.80 -8.08 -18.69
CA GLU A 89 -6.56 -8.19 -17.46
C GLU A 89 -6.03 -9.37 -16.65
N LEU A 90 -5.64 -9.10 -15.41
CA LEU A 90 -5.36 -10.13 -14.45
C LEU A 90 -6.68 -10.82 -14.07
N SER A 91 -6.79 -12.09 -14.45
CA SER A 91 -7.94 -12.93 -14.11
C SER A 91 -7.88 -13.32 -12.64
N ALA A 92 -8.35 -12.43 -11.78
CA ALA A 92 -8.36 -12.58 -10.34
C ALA A 92 -9.77 -12.71 -9.76
N GLU A 93 -10.03 -13.77 -8.98
CA GLU A 93 -11.30 -13.89 -8.25
C GLU A 93 -11.25 -13.04 -6.98
N LEU A 94 -11.67 -11.77 -7.08
CA LEU A 94 -11.67 -10.83 -5.96
C LEU A 94 -12.65 -11.22 -4.83
N SER A 95 -13.64 -12.09 -5.09
CA SER A 95 -14.64 -12.53 -4.11
C SER A 95 -14.09 -13.40 -2.99
N GLY A 96 -12.95 -14.06 -3.20
CA GLY A 96 -12.23 -14.82 -2.17
C GLY A 96 -11.12 -14.02 -1.46
N MET A 97 -10.82 -12.81 -1.95
CA MET A 97 -9.70 -12.03 -1.48
C MET A 97 -10.05 -11.30 -0.18
N GLY A 98 -9.38 -11.69 0.90
CA GLY A 98 -9.53 -11.03 2.20
C GLY A 98 -8.96 -9.59 2.23
N PHE A 99 -8.98 -8.98 3.41
CA PHE A 99 -8.61 -7.58 3.71
C PHE A 99 -7.26 -7.07 3.16
N ASN A 100 -6.38 -7.96 2.68
CA ASN A 100 -4.96 -7.70 2.55
C ASN A 100 -4.37 -7.84 1.14
N THR A 101 -5.09 -8.32 0.12
CA THR A 101 -4.46 -8.55 -1.19
C THR A 101 -3.95 -7.25 -1.80
N ILE A 102 -4.70 -6.15 -1.75
CA ILE A 102 -4.27 -4.87 -2.36
C ILE A 102 -3.04 -4.25 -1.70
N SER A 103 -2.59 -4.75 -0.55
CA SER A 103 -1.26 -4.38 -0.03
C SER A 103 -0.14 -4.74 -1.03
N PHE A 104 -0.37 -5.69 -1.95
CA PHE A 104 0.54 -5.95 -3.08
C PHE A 104 0.68 -4.75 -4.01
N LEU A 105 -0.36 -3.91 -4.17
CA LEU A 105 -0.29 -2.66 -4.93
C LEU A 105 0.22 -1.49 -4.08
N ALA A 106 0.27 -1.64 -2.75
CA ALA A 106 0.71 -0.58 -1.88
C ALA A 106 2.20 -0.32 -2.07
N SER A 107 2.50 0.88 -2.53
CA SER A 107 3.83 1.33 -2.87
C SER A 107 3.89 2.81 -2.59
N SER A 108 4.98 3.29 -2.02
CA SER A 108 5.19 4.72 -1.77
C SER A 108 5.74 5.46 -2.99
N THR A 109 6.16 4.73 -4.02
CA THR A 109 6.87 5.26 -5.18
C THR A 109 6.14 5.00 -6.49
N GLU A 110 5.41 3.89 -6.58
CA GLU A 110 4.71 3.54 -7.80
C GLU A 110 3.40 4.30 -7.92
N ARG A 111 3.07 4.67 -9.16
CA ARG A 111 1.81 5.29 -9.50
C ARG A 111 0.94 4.28 -10.21
N ILE A 112 -0.31 4.19 -9.78
CA ILE A 112 -1.36 3.43 -10.43
C ILE A 112 -2.38 4.38 -11.04
N LYS A 113 -3.03 3.93 -12.09
CA LYS A 113 -4.08 4.66 -12.80
C LYS A 113 -5.42 4.00 -12.49
N ILE A 114 -6.43 4.82 -12.22
CA ILE A 114 -7.77 4.35 -11.89
C ILE A 114 -8.76 4.97 -12.87
N ASN A 115 -9.63 4.12 -13.43
CA ASN A 115 -10.88 4.54 -14.05
C ASN A 115 -12.01 4.24 -13.06
N VAL A 116 -12.91 5.20 -12.84
CA VAL A 116 -14.02 5.01 -11.89
C VAL A 116 -15.32 4.72 -12.61
N ARG A 117 -16.23 4.07 -11.90
CA ARG A 117 -17.60 3.88 -12.38
C ARG A 117 -18.38 5.17 -12.21
N GLY A 118 -18.78 5.75 -13.34
CA GLY A 118 -19.62 6.95 -13.37
C GLY A 118 -18.83 8.21 -13.72
N ASP A 119 -19.38 9.35 -13.32
CA ASP A 119 -18.74 10.65 -13.58
C ASP A 119 -17.62 10.89 -12.57
N PHE A 120 -16.50 11.41 -13.06
CA PHE A 120 -15.35 11.80 -12.23
C PHE A 120 -15.09 13.29 -12.38
N GLU A 121 -14.92 13.97 -11.25
CA GLU A 121 -14.44 15.34 -11.15
C GLU A 121 -13.33 15.39 -10.08
N PRO A 122 -12.15 15.94 -10.39
CA PRO A 122 -11.09 16.07 -9.40
C PRO A 122 -11.52 16.90 -8.18
N GLU A 123 -11.26 16.39 -6.98
CA GLU A 123 -11.61 17.05 -5.71
C GLU A 123 -10.38 17.33 -4.86
N VAL A 124 -10.02 18.61 -4.76
CA VAL A 124 -8.94 19.07 -3.86
C VAL A 124 -9.52 19.39 -2.49
N THR A 125 -9.08 18.64 -1.48
CA THR A 125 -9.36 18.96 -0.08
C THR A 125 -8.54 20.17 0.33
N THR A 126 -9.18 21.20 0.88
CA THR A 126 -8.53 22.46 1.30
C THR A 126 -8.89 22.86 2.74
N GLY A 127 -8.12 23.78 3.32
CA GLY A 127 -8.49 24.50 4.53
C GLY A 127 -8.46 23.67 5.80
N ARG A 128 -7.49 22.74 5.91
CA ARG A 128 -7.33 21.87 7.08
C ARG A 128 -6.08 22.22 7.87
N ASP A 129 -6.19 22.15 9.18
CA ASP A 129 -5.08 22.31 10.12
C ASP A 129 -4.24 21.03 10.30
N GLN A 130 -4.75 19.90 9.82
CA GLN A 130 -4.14 18.57 9.96
C GLN A 130 -4.10 17.81 8.63
N ASN A 131 -3.16 16.87 8.53
CA ASN A 131 -2.99 16.01 7.37
C ASN A 131 -4.28 15.21 7.09
N VAL A 132 -4.68 15.15 5.82
CA VAL A 132 -5.92 14.49 5.38
C VAL A 132 -5.96 13.00 5.71
N LEU A 133 -4.79 12.35 5.81
CA LEU A 133 -4.64 10.94 6.18
C LEU A 133 -5.13 10.63 7.60
N LEU A 134 -5.10 11.63 8.50
CA LEU A 134 -5.59 11.46 9.88
C LEU A 134 -7.12 11.47 9.97
N TYR A 135 -7.82 11.92 8.91
CA TYR A 135 -9.28 12.09 8.90
C TYR A 135 -9.92 11.51 7.63
N PRO A 136 -9.92 10.16 7.48
CA PRO A 136 -10.41 9.49 6.27
C PRO A 136 -11.90 9.72 6.00
N ALA A 137 -12.68 10.14 6.99
CA ALA A 137 -14.11 10.43 6.86
C ALA A 137 -14.43 11.48 5.79
N PHE A 138 -13.48 12.37 5.48
CA PHE A 138 -13.68 13.45 4.52
C PHE A 138 -12.94 13.25 3.19
N ILE A 139 -12.37 12.06 2.97
CA ILE A 139 -11.76 11.71 1.70
C ILE A 139 -12.88 11.23 0.76
N PRO A 140 -13.05 11.79 -0.44
CA PRO A 140 -14.05 11.31 -1.40
C PRO A 140 -13.88 9.82 -1.68
N ILE A 141 -14.99 9.12 -1.91
CA ILE A 141 -14.99 7.69 -2.22
C ILE A 141 -15.50 7.47 -3.64
N HIS A 142 -14.75 6.70 -4.42
CA HIS A 142 -15.12 6.30 -5.78
C HIS A 142 -15.05 4.79 -5.92
N GLU A 143 -15.93 4.23 -6.74
CA GLU A 143 -15.88 2.82 -7.11
C GLU A 143 -14.99 2.66 -8.35
N ALA A 144 -13.99 1.77 -8.28
CA ALA A 144 -13.11 1.50 -9.41
C ALA A 144 -13.83 0.66 -10.48
N ASP A 145 -13.71 1.06 -11.75
CA ASP A 145 -14.01 0.22 -12.89
C ASP A 145 -12.76 -0.57 -13.29
N GLU A 146 -11.63 0.14 -13.43
CA GLU A 146 -10.35 -0.44 -13.82
C GLU A 146 -9.22 0.14 -12.97
N ILE A 147 -8.30 -0.73 -12.57
CA ILE A 147 -7.04 -0.39 -11.91
C ILE A 147 -5.93 -0.83 -12.84
N ILE A 148 -5.18 0.13 -13.34
CA ILE A 148 -4.06 -0.09 -14.25
C ILE A 148 -2.78 0.15 -13.46
N PHE A 149 -1.95 -0.87 -13.36
CA PHE A 149 -0.76 -0.85 -12.51
C PHE A 149 0.45 -1.47 -13.21
N PRO A 150 1.67 -1.02 -12.91
CA PRO A 150 2.87 -1.62 -13.45
C PRO A 150 3.04 -3.04 -12.88
N ARG A 151 3.55 -3.95 -13.71
CA ARG A 151 3.88 -5.29 -13.26
C ARG A 151 4.97 -5.22 -12.19
N GLN A 152 4.66 -5.74 -11.02
CA GLN A 152 5.57 -5.79 -9.89
C GLN A 152 6.68 -6.82 -10.14
N ASP A 153 7.92 -6.52 -9.75
CA ASP A 153 8.98 -7.52 -9.67
C ASP A 153 9.49 -7.66 -8.23
N LEU A 154 10.34 -8.66 -7.99
CA LEU A 154 10.90 -8.90 -6.65
C LEU A 154 11.66 -7.67 -6.13
N GLY A 155 12.38 -6.94 -6.99
CA GLY A 155 13.10 -5.74 -6.60
C GLY A 155 12.16 -4.65 -6.07
N THR A 156 11.07 -4.39 -6.80
CA THR A 156 10.04 -3.45 -6.36
C THR A 156 9.43 -3.82 -5.02
N ILE A 157 9.17 -5.12 -4.77
CA ILE A 157 8.64 -5.58 -3.48
C ILE A 157 9.68 -5.35 -2.38
N LEU A 158 10.95 -5.69 -2.62
CA LEU A 158 12.04 -5.50 -1.66
C LEU A 158 12.24 -4.02 -1.29
N ASP A 159 12.11 -3.11 -2.25
CA ASP A 159 12.27 -1.66 -2.05
C ASP A 159 11.24 -1.08 -1.07
N ARG A 160 10.14 -1.78 -0.79
CA ARG A 160 9.13 -1.37 0.21
C ARG A 160 9.60 -1.58 1.64
N TYR A 161 10.60 -2.44 1.85
CA TYR A 161 11.15 -2.76 3.16
C TYR A 161 12.36 -1.87 3.47
N ASP A 162 12.12 -0.56 3.57
CA ASP A 162 13.11 0.42 4.02
C ASP A 162 13.39 0.25 5.53
N LEU A 163 14.37 -0.58 5.83
CA LEU A 163 14.76 -0.89 7.21
C LEU A 163 15.49 0.26 7.91
N SER A 164 15.93 1.29 7.17
CA SER A 164 16.69 2.42 7.74
C SER A 164 15.87 3.24 8.75
N ARG A 165 14.54 3.10 8.71
CA ARG A 165 13.60 3.77 9.61
C ARG A 165 13.52 3.13 11.00
N TYR A 166 14.04 1.92 11.16
CA TYR A 166 13.99 1.20 12.42
C TYR A 166 15.25 1.50 13.25
N HIS A 167 15.06 1.87 14.52
CA HIS A 167 16.14 2.29 15.42
C HIS A 167 16.85 1.14 16.15
N SER A 168 16.58 -0.12 15.78
CA SER A 168 17.22 -1.29 16.38
C SER A 168 18.52 -1.64 15.66
N ASP A 169 19.54 -2.00 16.44
CA ASP A 169 20.83 -2.49 15.94
C ASP A 169 20.70 -3.80 15.13
N LYS A 170 19.58 -4.52 15.27
CA LYS A 170 19.29 -5.79 14.60
C LYS A 170 17.87 -5.78 14.01
N THR A 171 17.69 -5.13 12.88
CA THR A 171 16.45 -5.19 12.11
C THR A 171 16.62 -6.04 10.84
N VAL A 172 15.68 -6.94 10.59
CA VAL A 172 15.55 -7.67 9.33
C VAL A 172 14.08 -7.72 8.89
N ALA A 173 13.84 -7.86 7.60
CA ALA A 173 12.54 -8.29 7.09
C ALA A 173 12.62 -9.74 6.60
N VAL A 174 11.58 -10.52 6.87
CA VAL A 174 11.40 -11.85 6.30
C VAL A 174 10.18 -11.82 5.42
N LEU A 175 10.39 -11.99 4.11
CA LEU A 175 9.33 -12.02 3.11
C LEU A 175 9.03 -13.47 2.77
N SER A 176 7.77 -13.87 2.91
CA SER A 176 7.28 -15.21 2.64
C SER A 176 6.34 -15.16 1.45
N PHE A 177 6.66 -15.88 0.38
CA PHE A 177 5.80 -16.09 -0.78
C PHE A 177 5.23 -17.50 -0.69
N LEU A 178 3.91 -17.63 -0.62
CA LEU A 178 3.20 -18.88 -0.33
C LEU A 178 2.22 -19.20 -1.46
N ASP A 179 2.14 -20.46 -1.89
CA ASP A 179 1.15 -20.95 -2.87
C ASP A 179 -0.09 -21.46 -2.14
N GLU A 180 -0.73 -20.56 -1.39
CA GLU A 180 -1.86 -20.85 -0.53
C GLU A 180 -2.92 -19.75 -0.64
N VAL A 181 -4.19 -20.12 -0.50
CA VAL A 181 -5.28 -19.14 -0.44
C VAL A 181 -5.21 -18.40 0.89
N PHE A 182 -5.17 -17.07 0.85
CA PHE A 182 -5.19 -16.26 2.06
C PHE A 182 -6.36 -16.64 2.97
N SER A 183 -6.05 -16.93 4.22
CA SER A 183 -7.01 -17.05 5.31
C SER A 183 -6.52 -16.28 6.53
N TYR A 184 -7.45 -15.86 7.39
CA TYR A 184 -7.08 -15.21 8.63
C TYR A 184 -6.16 -16.09 9.48
N ASP A 185 -6.43 -17.39 9.53
CA ASP A 185 -5.61 -18.36 10.25
C ASP A 185 -4.19 -18.45 9.64
N SER A 186 -4.07 -18.49 8.31
CA SER A 186 -2.77 -18.54 7.63
C SER A 186 -1.90 -17.28 7.80
N MET A 187 -2.49 -16.16 8.22
CA MET A 187 -1.73 -14.96 8.59
C MET A 187 -0.83 -15.21 9.80
N PHE A 188 -1.20 -16.19 10.63
CA PHE A 188 -0.50 -16.59 11.85
C PHE A 188 0.36 -17.85 11.66
N ASP A 189 0.34 -18.49 10.48
CA ASP A 189 1.17 -19.69 10.23
C ASP A 189 2.68 -19.36 10.20
N GLY A 190 3.04 -18.07 10.14
CA GLY A 190 4.40 -17.55 10.32
C GLY A 190 4.72 -17.04 11.73
N ASP A 191 3.81 -17.22 12.70
CA ASP A 191 3.89 -16.56 14.02
C ASP A 191 5.18 -16.82 14.78
N GLN A 192 5.81 -17.98 14.55
CA GLN A 192 7.09 -18.29 15.17
C GLN A 192 8.19 -17.27 14.82
N LEU A 193 8.05 -16.54 13.71
CA LEU A 193 8.99 -15.48 13.36
C LEU A 193 8.75 -14.19 14.15
N TYR A 194 7.52 -13.94 14.62
CA TYR A 194 7.27 -12.81 15.52
C TYR A 194 8.05 -12.96 16.82
N GLU A 195 8.27 -14.18 17.28
CA GLU A 195 9.04 -14.48 18.50
C GLU A 195 10.44 -13.86 18.49
N TYR A 196 11.04 -13.60 17.32
CA TYR A 196 12.37 -13.01 17.23
C TYR A 196 12.37 -11.47 17.36
N SER A 197 11.21 -10.83 17.59
CA SER A 197 11.12 -9.40 17.88
C SER A 197 11.21 -9.10 19.38
N ALA A 198 12.14 -8.24 19.78
CA ALA A 198 12.34 -7.78 21.15
C ALA A 198 12.69 -6.27 21.20
N GLU A 199 13.11 -5.75 22.35
CA GLU A 199 13.47 -4.32 22.48
C GLU A 199 14.68 -3.93 21.62
N ASP A 200 15.66 -4.83 21.46
CA ASP A 200 16.92 -4.59 20.77
C ASP A 200 17.04 -5.25 19.39
N GLN A 201 16.04 -6.03 18.98
CA GLN A 201 16.00 -6.74 17.69
C GLN A 201 14.58 -6.73 17.13
N HIS A 202 14.43 -6.62 15.82
CA HIS A 202 13.13 -6.55 15.18
C HIS A 202 13.08 -7.38 13.90
N VAL A 203 12.05 -8.20 13.78
CA VAL A 203 11.74 -8.96 12.57
C VAL A 203 10.43 -8.44 11.99
N ILE A 204 10.52 -7.86 10.81
CA ILE A 204 9.36 -7.42 10.03
C ILE A 204 8.92 -8.59 9.17
N LEU A 205 7.64 -8.94 9.21
CA LEU A 205 7.10 -10.03 8.39
C LEU A 205 6.32 -9.48 7.20
N GLY A 206 6.65 -9.98 6.03
CA GLY A 206 5.88 -9.80 4.80
C GLY A 206 5.33 -11.14 4.36
N HIS A 207 4.01 -11.25 4.19
CA HIS A 207 3.37 -12.45 3.66
C HIS A 207 2.68 -12.13 2.34
N TYR A 208 3.09 -12.84 1.30
CA TYR A 208 2.63 -12.71 -0.07
C TYR A 208 2.01 -14.04 -0.50
N TYR A 209 0.69 -14.06 -0.63
CA TYR A 209 -0.04 -15.24 -1.04
C TYR A 209 -0.20 -15.19 -2.55
N ASN A 210 0.38 -16.15 -3.25
CA ASN A 210 0.09 -16.44 -4.64
C ASN A 210 -1.27 -17.14 -4.68
N ASP A 211 -2.33 -16.41 -4.32
CA ASP A 211 -3.69 -16.88 -4.58
C ASP A 211 -3.85 -17.11 -6.09
N GLU A 212 -4.87 -17.88 -6.48
CA GLU A 212 -5.08 -18.68 -7.72
C GLU A 212 -4.78 -18.03 -9.09
N VAL A 213 -4.28 -16.81 -9.11
CA VAL A 213 -4.09 -15.87 -10.20
C VAL A 213 -2.61 -15.76 -10.64
N GLY A 214 -1.69 -16.41 -9.92
CA GLY A 214 -0.28 -16.50 -10.30
C GLY A 214 0.46 -15.16 -10.27
N PHE A 215 0.09 -14.28 -9.32
CA PHE A 215 0.63 -12.92 -9.19
C PHE A 215 2.15 -12.86 -9.17
N PHE A 216 2.82 -13.86 -8.59
CA PHE A 216 4.26 -13.85 -8.39
C PHE A 216 5.00 -14.88 -9.26
N ASP A 217 4.28 -15.67 -10.07
CA ASP A 217 4.83 -16.77 -10.89
C ASP A 217 5.84 -16.33 -11.95
N HIS A 218 5.95 -15.04 -12.23
CA HIS A 218 6.94 -14.51 -13.16
C HIS A 218 8.29 -14.18 -12.55
N PHE A 219 8.41 -14.19 -11.22
CA PHE A 219 9.70 -14.04 -10.54
C PHE A 219 9.91 -15.03 -9.39
N ILE A 220 8.90 -15.79 -8.97
CA ILE A 220 9.02 -16.89 -8.01
C ILE A 220 8.93 -18.22 -8.77
N ASP A 221 10.03 -18.97 -8.77
CA ASP A 221 10.13 -20.25 -9.48
C ASP A 221 9.56 -21.43 -8.66
N GLU A 222 9.61 -21.35 -7.34
CA GLU A 222 9.21 -22.42 -6.42
C GLU A 222 8.59 -21.83 -5.14
N TYR A 223 7.51 -22.44 -4.65
CA TYR A 223 6.83 -22.06 -3.40
C TYR A 223 6.92 -23.18 -2.35
N PRO A 224 6.95 -22.85 -1.05
CA PRO A 224 7.09 -21.49 -0.53
C PRO A 224 8.49 -20.93 -0.81
N ALA A 225 8.61 -19.61 -0.93
CA ALA A 225 9.89 -18.92 -1.05
C ALA A 225 10.04 -17.90 0.08
N TYR A 226 11.17 -17.94 0.77
CA TYR A 226 11.49 -17.05 1.88
C TYR A 226 12.71 -16.21 1.54
N TYR A 227 12.64 -14.91 1.79
CA TYR A 227 13.74 -13.97 1.62
C TYR A 227 13.99 -13.23 2.93
N VAL A 228 15.22 -13.30 3.43
CA VAL A 228 15.68 -12.46 4.55
C VAL A 228 16.36 -11.23 3.96
N VAL A 229 15.83 -10.07 4.30
CA VAL A 229 16.20 -8.77 3.75
C VAL A 229 16.84 -7.92 4.85
N ARG A 230 17.95 -7.27 4.51
CA ARG A 230 18.62 -6.24 5.30
C ARG A 230 18.68 -4.93 4.51
N GLU A 231 19.25 -3.88 5.10
CA GLU A 231 19.42 -2.58 4.44
C GLU A 231 20.13 -2.68 3.07
N ASP A 232 21.08 -3.61 2.93
CA ASP A 232 21.80 -3.86 1.67
C ASP A 232 21.06 -4.78 0.67
N GLY A 233 19.84 -5.22 1.00
CA GLY A 233 19.01 -6.12 0.18
C GLY A 233 18.90 -7.54 0.74
N VAL A 234 18.61 -8.52 -0.14
CA VAL A 234 18.46 -9.93 0.23
C VAL A 234 19.81 -10.52 0.67
N VAL A 235 19.85 -11.08 1.87
CA VAL A 235 21.04 -11.71 2.46
C VAL A 235 20.94 -13.23 2.58
N PHE A 236 19.73 -13.77 2.49
CA PHE A 236 19.45 -15.20 2.53
C PHE A 236 18.13 -15.51 1.84
N ASP A 237 18.08 -16.61 1.10
CA ASP A 237 16.88 -17.12 0.44
C ASP A 237 16.79 -18.65 0.61
N THR A 238 15.58 -19.16 0.75
CA THR A 238 15.32 -20.60 0.92
C THR A 238 13.86 -20.92 0.62
N ASN A 239 13.55 -22.19 0.39
CA ASN A 239 12.17 -22.72 0.32
C ASN A 239 11.73 -23.41 1.63
N ASN A 240 12.49 -23.26 2.71
CA ASN A 240 12.24 -23.94 3.98
C ASN A 240 12.31 -22.96 5.16
N LEU A 241 11.19 -22.81 5.86
CA LEU A 241 11.05 -21.92 7.01
C LEU A 241 12.02 -22.27 8.15
N GLN A 242 12.35 -23.54 8.35
CA GLN A 242 13.33 -23.96 9.37
C GLN A 242 14.74 -23.46 9.06
N ASP A 243 15.08 -23.28 7.78
CA ASP A 243 16.38 -22.74 7.41
C ASP A 243 16.43 -21.23 7.68
N VAL A 244 15.30 -20.52 7.56
CA VAL A 244 15.18 -19.11 7.96
C VAL A 244 15.42 -18.97 9.46
N THR A 245 14.74 -19.75 10.31
CA THR A 245 14.92 -19.68 11.77
C THR A 245 16.36 -20.00 12.17
N ASN A 246 16.95 -21.04 11.57
CA ASN A 246 18.36 -21.38 11.77
C ASN A 246 19.30 -20.24 11.37
N TYR A 247 19.02 -19.53 10.27
CA TYR A 247 19.82 -18.40 9.82
C TYR A 247 19.72 -17.21 10.78
N LEU A 248 18.49 -16.88 11.23
CA LEU A 248 18.27 -15.83 12.22
C LEU A 248 19.05 -16.09 13.50
N GLU A 249 18.97 -17.30 14.05
CA GLU A 249 19.63 -17.67 15.31
C GLU A 249 21.16 -17.78 15.19
N ASN A 250 21.65 -18.54 14.20
CA ASN A 250 23.05 -18.95 14.18
C ASN A 250 23.94 -17.95 13.45
N GLU A 251 23.42 -17.27 12.42
CA GLU A 251 24.22 -16.36 11.58
C GLU A 251 23.98 -14.90 11.98
N LEU A 252 22.74 -14.52 12.29
CA LEU A 252 22.41 -13.14 12.68
C LEU A 252 22.35 -12.93 14.20
N GLY A 253 22.32 -14.01 14.98
CA GLY A 253 22.29 -13.93 16.45
C GLY A 253 21.01 -13.31 16.99
N PHE A 254 19.87 -13.59 16.34
CA PHE A 254 18.55 -13.29 16.90
C PHE A 254 18.23 -14.29 18.01
N GLU A 255 17.55 -13.81 19.06
CA GLU A 255 17.11 -14.63 20.19
C GLU A 255 15.58 -14.69 20.24
N VAL A 256 15.02 -15.79 20.73
CA VAL A 256 13.58 -15.93 20.92
C VAL A 256 13.14 -15.08 22.12
N ASN A 257 12.12 -14.25 21.94
CA ASN A 257 11.47 -13.48 22.98
C ASN A 257 10.37 -14.32 23.66
N GLU A 258 10.75 -15.00 24.74
CA GLU A 258 9.83 -15.87 25.51
C GLU A 258 8.65 -15.11 26.14
N ASP A 259 8.75 -13.78 26.33
CA ASP A 259 7.71 -12.98 26.97
C ASP A 259 6.50 -12.73 26.05
N MET A 260 6.67 -12.84 24.72
CA MET A 260 5.60 -12.57 23.75
C MET A 260 4.44 -13.58 23.83
N TYR A 261 4.70 -14.79 24.32
CA TYR A 261 3.70 -15.83 24.52
C TYR A 261 2.77 -15.58 25.71
N HIS A 262 3.18 -14.75 26.67
CA HIS A 262 2.45 -14.59 27.92
C HIS A 262 1.32 -13.56 27.85
N ASP A 263 1.33 -12.65 26.87
CA ASP A 263 0.36 -11.55 26.78
C ASP A 263 -0.75 -11.79 25.73
N GLY A 264 -0.58 -12.77 24.83
CA GLY A 264 -1.51 -13.09 23.74
C GLY A 264 -2.64 -14.08 24.09
N MET A 265 -2.50 -14.82 25.20
CA MET A 265 -3.59 -15.62 25.75
C MET A 265 -4.45 -14.70 26.63
N ILE A 266 -5.34 -13.93 26.01
CA ILE A 266 -6.56 -13.53 26.71
C ILE A 266 -7.22 -14.87 27.08
N GLU A 267 -7.05 -15.29 28.33
CA GLU A 267 -7.84 -16.37 28.89
C GLU A 267 -9.29 -16.00 28.56
N ASP A 268 -9.90 -16.77 27.66
CA ASP A 268 -11.35 -16.76 27.45
C ASP A 268 -11.94 -17.23 28.76
N ASP A 269 -12.05 -16.28 29.69
CA ASP A 269 -12.54 -16.44 31.04
C ASP A 269 -14.02 -16.71 30.85
N GLY A 270 -14.32 -17.99 30.60
CA GLY A 270 -15.62 -18.54 30.29
C GLY A 270 -16.60 -18.23 31.40
N GLY A 271 -17.10 -17.00 31.39
CA GLY A 271 -18.19 -16.50 32.20
C GLY A 271 -19.50 -17.03 31.66
N SER A 272 -19.70 -18.34 31.77
CA SER A 272 -21.04 -18.90 31.82
C SER A 272 -21.54 -18.83 33.26
N ASP A 273 -22.13 -17.70 33.63
CA ASP A 273 -23.03 -17.63 34.78
C ASP A 273 -24.41 -17.16 34.29
N GLU A 274 -25.31 -18.15 34.12
CA GLU A 274 -26.77 -17.98 34.20
C GLU A 274 -27.22 -17.79 35.66
#